data_AF-A0A8T2XI76-F1
#
_entry.id   AF-A0A8T2XI76-F1
#
_cell.length_a   1.000
_cell.length_b   1.000
_cell.length_c   1.000
_cell.angle_alpha   90.00
_cell.angle_beta   90.00
_cell.angle_gamma   90.00
#
_symmetry.space_group_name_H-M   'P 1'
#
loop_
_entity.id
_entity.type
_entity.pdbx_description
1 polymer ?
#
loop_
_entity_poly.entity_id
_entity_poly.type
_entity_poly.pdbx_seq_one_letter_code
_entity_poly.pdbx_strand_id
1 'polypeptide(L)'
;MRVLLELIGIHLFGGMDHVRVHPKFLHSNATSHKWALGAFAELLDNALDEFGNGARFVNIDMVESKKDQSRMLLIEDNGGGMDPDKLRQCMSLGYSAKSKVANTIGQYGNGFKTSTMRLGADVIVFSRCQGKDGKFPTQSIGLLSYTFLRSTGKEDIVVPMLDYERKGRNGAGWYGLLLVIGIEMWRQ
;
A
#
# COMPACT_ATOMS: atom_id res chain seq x y z
N MET A 1 -19.09 -6.08 13.89
CA MET A 1 -17.90 -6.01 13.03
C MET A 1 -18.40 -6.16 11.60
N ARG A 2 -18.22 -5.15 10.75
CA ARG A 2 -18.51 -5.27 9.31
C ARG A 2 -17.21 -5.66 8.62
N VAL A 3 -17.23 -6.75 7.87
CA VAL A 3 -16.09 -7.23 7.08
C VAL A 3 -16.51 -7.13 5.63
N LEU A 4 -15.76 -6.38 4.84
CA LEU A 4 -16.00 -6.23 3.41
C LEU A 4 -14.75 -6.71 2.66
N LEU A 5 -14.85 -7.88 2.04
CA LEU A 5 -13.83 -8.38 1.13
C LEU A 5 -14.20 -7.94 -0.28
N GLU A 6 -13.32 -7.18 -0.92
CA GLU A 6 -13.49 -6.74 -2.28
C GLU A 6 -12.24 -7.03 -3.11
N LEU A 7 -12.47 -7.40 -4.36
CA LEU A 7 -11.45 -7.49 -5.39
C LEU A 7 -11.58 -6.24 -6.25
N ILE A 8 -10.72 -5.25 -6.02
CA ILE A 8 -10.74 -4.04 -6.84
C ILE A 8 -9.88 -4.26 -8.07
N GLY A 9 -10.49 -4.09 -9.25
CA GLY A 9 -9.75 -3.90 -10.48
C GLY A 9 -9.03 -2.56 -10.42
N ILE A 10 -7.73 -2.52 -10.71
CA ILE A 10 -7.03 -1.24 -10.72
C ILE A 10 -7.56 -0.38 -11.87
N HIS A 11 -8.11 0.80 -11.54
CA HIS A 11 -8.58 1.79 -12.51
C HIS A 11 -7.61 2.97 -12.59
N LEU A 12 -7.34 3.45 -13.81
CA LEU A 12 -6.68 4.74 -14.03
C LEU A 12 -7.68 5.86 -13.69
N PHE A 13 -7.33 6.74 -12.77
CA PHE A 13 -8.19 7.86 -12.40
C PHE A 13 -8.10 8.98 -13.45
N GLY A 14 -9.15 9.19 -14.25
CA GLY A 14 -9.12 10.23 -15.29
C GLY A 14 -10.17 10.17 -16.40
N GLY A 15 -11.35 9.59 -16.17
CA GLY A 15 -12.47 9.68 -17.13
C GLY A 15 -12.30 8.92 -18.45
N MET A 16 -11.32 8.01 -18.54
CA MET A 16 -11.19 7.10 -19.68
C MET A 16 -11.85 5.76 -19.36
N ASP A 17 -12.68 5.28 -20.27
CA ASP A 17 -13.28 3.95 -20.24
C ASP A 17 -12.23 2.89 -19.88
N HIS A 18 -12.59 2.06 -18.89
CA HIS A 18 -11.93 0.85 -18.40
C HIS A 18 -10.66 0.39 -19.14
N VAL A 19 -9.53 1.07 -18.91
CA VAL A 19 -8.23 0.59 -19.40
C VAL A 19 -7.83 -0.61 -18.54
N ARG A 20 -7.93 -1.81 -19.13
CA ARG A 20 -7.39 -3.04 -18.57
C ARG A 20 -5.87 -2.94 -18.46
N VAL A 21 -5.34 -3.09 -17.26
CA VAL A 21 -3.90 -3.09 -17.01
C VAL A 21 -3.46 -4.51 -16.73
N HIS A 22 -2.67 -5.06 -17.65
CA HIS A 22 -2.13 -6.41 -17.53
C HIS A 22 -1.11 -6.48 -16.37
N PRO A 23 -1.08 -7.55 -15.53
CA PRO A 23 -0.18 -7.66 -14.38
C PRO A 23 1.31 -7.45 -14.66
N LYS A 24 1.76 -7.74 -15.89
CA LYS A 24 3.13 -7.42 -16.36
C LYS A 24 3.49 -5.94 -16.22
N PHE A 25 2.51 -5.04 -16.23
CA PHE A 25 2.72 -3.62 -16.03
C PHE A 25 3.31 -3.31 -14.65
N LEU A 26 2.98 -4.05 -13.59
CA LEU A 26 3.57 -3.85 -12.26
C LEU A 26 5.09 -4.06 -12.30
N HIS A 27 5.53 -5.09 -13.04
CA HIS A 27 6.95 -5.36 -13.25
C HIS A 27 7.62 -4.28 -14.09
N SER A 28 7.03 -3.91 -15.23
CA SER A 28 7.58 -2.86 -16.10
C SER A 28 7.69 -1.52 -15.36
N ASN A 29 6.69 -1.16 -14.54
CA ASN A 29 6.66 0.08 -13.77
C ASN A 29 7.67 0.06 -12.61
N ALA A 30 8.02 -1.12 -12.07
CA ALA A 30 9.09 -1.24 -11.07
C ALA A 30 10.48 -0.84 -11.62
N THR A 31 10.69 -0.96 -12.93
CA THR A 31 11.98 -0.60 -13.57
C THR A 31 12.28 0.90 -13.60
N SER A 32 11.29 1.76 -13.29
CA SER A 32 11.49 3.20 -13.13
C SER A 32 12.50 3.52 -12.03
N HIS A 33 12.61 2.67 -11.01
CA HIS A 33 13.61 2.80 -9.96
C HIS A 33 14.93 2.15 -10.37
N LYS A 34 15.93 2.97 -10.72
CA LYS A 34 17.27 2.47 -11.05
C LYS A 34 17.89 1.74 -9.87
N TRP A 35 17.75 2.25 -8.64
CA TRP A 35 18.38 1.72 -7.43
C TRP A 35 17.35 1.38 -6.34
N ALA A 36 17.55 0.28 -5.61
CA ALA A 36 16.69 -0.13 -4.50
C ALA A 36 16.60 0.92 -3.39
N LEU A 37 17.68 1.67 -3.14
CA LEU A 37 17.70 2.76 -2.17
C LEU A 37 16.73 3.90 -2.54
N GLY A 38 16.51 4.15 -3.83
CA GLY A 38 15.51 5.12 -4.28
C GLY A 38 14.09 4.67 -3.92
N ALA A 39 13.80 3.37 -4.05
CA ALA A 39 12.53 2.80 -3.62
C ALA A 39 12.34 2.88 -2.09
N PHE A 40 13.39 2.65 -1.31
CA PHE A 40 13.35 2.88 0.14
C PHE A 40 13.08 4.35 0.48
N ALA A 41 13.76 5.28 -0.18
CA ALA A 41 13.57 6.72 0.04
C ALA A 41 12.12 7.14 -0.24
N GLU A 42 11.50 6.68 -1.31
CA GLU A 42 10.09 6.98 -1.60
C GLU A 42 9.12 6.43 -0.53
N LEU A 43 9.40 5.26 0.06
CA LEU A 43 8.57 4.72 1.14
C LEU A 43 8.77 5.50 2.44
N LEU A 44 10.00 5.92 2.74
CA LEU A 44 10.31 6.80 3.86
C LEU A 44 9.65 8.18 3.70
N ASP A 45 9.69 8.77 2.50
CA ASP A 45 9.05 10.06 2.21
C ASP A 45 7.53 10.00 2.48
N ASN A 46 6.88 8.88 2.16
CA ASN A 46 5.47 8.69 2.46
C ASN A 46 5.18 8.63 3.97
N ALA A 47 6.06 8.03 4.77
CA ALA A 47 5.95 8.03 6.22
C ALA A 47 6.25 9.43 6.81
N LEU A 48 7.22 10.16 6.26
CA LEU A 48 7.56 11.52 6.68
C LEU A 48 6.44 12.53 6.36
N ASP A 49 5.74 12.38 5.25
CA ASP A 49 4.55 13.18 4.90
C ASP A 49 3.44 13.06 5.98
N GLU A 50 3.44 12.00 6.80
CA GLU A 50 2.49 11.79 7.90
C GLU A 50 2.92 12.46 9.23
N PHE A 51 4.04 13.21 9.25
CA PHE A 51 4.46 14.00 10.41
C PHE A 51 3.36 14.99 10.86
N GLY A 52 2.70 15.65 9.90
CA GLY A 52 1.56 16.54 10.17
C GLY A 52 0.34 15.83 10.75
N ASN A 53 0.26 14.50 10.64
CA ASN A 53 -0.78 13.65 11.23
C ASN A 53 -0.30 12.95 12.52
N GLY A 54 0.85 13.34 13.08
CA GLY A 54 1.34 12.85 14.37
C GLY A 54 2.35 11.70 14.30
N ALA A 55 2.85 11.33 13.10
CA ALA A 55 3.94 10.38 12.98
C ALA A 55 5.20 10.90 13.72
N ARG A 56 5.85 10.01 14.48
CA ARG A 56 7.07 10.31 15.25
C ARG A 56 8.21 9.36 14.95
N PHE A 57 7.93 8.21 14.38
CA PHE A 57 8.95 7.24 13.98
C PHE A 57 8.52 6.48 12.73
N VAL A 58 9.53 6.00 12.03
CA VAL A 58 9.41 4.97 11.00
C VAL A 58 10.45 3.90 11.33
N ASN A 59 10.02 2.65 11.40
CA ASN A 59 10.86 1.48 11.63
C ASN A 59 11.01 0.71 10.32
N ILE A 60 12.23 0.28 10.03
CA ILE A 60 12.53 -0.60 8.91
C ILE A 60 13.25 -1.82 9.47
N ASP A 61 12.71 -3.00 9.20
CA ASP A 61 13.27 -4.25 9.70
C ASP A 61 13.21 -5.35 8.64
N MET A 62 14.04 -6.37 8.79
CA MET A 62 13.98 -7.59 8.01
C MET A 62 13.45 -8.71 8.90
N VAL A 63 12.25 -9.18 8.58
CA VAL A 63 11.58 -10.24 9.34
C VAL A 63 11.52 -11.51 8.52
N GLU A 64 11.32 -12.63 9.21
CA GLU A 64 11.22 -13.94 8.58
C GLU A 64 9.76 -14.43 8.55
N SER A 65 9.34 -14.93 7.39
CA SER A 65 8.03 -15.54 7.20
C SER A 65 7.93 -16.85 7.97
N LYS A 66 6.93 -16.96 8.85
CA LYS A 66 6.62 -18.22 9.55
C LYS A 66 6.08 -19.31 8.63
N LYS A 67 5.66 -18.96 7.42
CA LYS A 67 5.08 -19.90 6.46
C LYS A 67 6.14 -20.75 5.77
N ASP A 68 7.23 -20.12 5.36
CA ASP A 68 8.23 -20.68 4.45
C ASP A 68 9.66 -20.21 4.73
N GLN A 69 9.89 -19.49 5.83
CA GLN A 69 11.20 -18.95 6.24
C GLN A 69 11.80 -17.95 5.23
N SER A 70 10.98 -17.43 4.30
CA SER A 70 11.39 -16.38 3.38
C SER A 70 11.61 -15.05 4.11
N ARG A 71 12.53 -14.23 3.60
CA ARG A 71 12.80 -12.89 4.14
C ARG A 71 11.76 -11.91 3.65
N MET A 72 11.23 -11.10 4.56
CA MET A 72 10.29 -10.03 4.28
C MET A 72 10.83 -8.72 4.83
N LEU A 73 10.62 -7.65 4.09
CA LEU A 73 10.93 -6.30 4.53
C LEU A 73 9.69 -5.75 5.26
N LEU A 74 9.90 -5.31 6.50
CA LEU A 74 8.90 -4.66 7.33
C LEU A 74 9.16 -3.15 7.32
N ILE A 75 8.15 -2.34 7.00
CA ILE A 75 8.19 -0.89 7.19
C ILE A 75 6.98 -0.50 8.02
N GLU A 76 7.21 0.17 9.14
CA GLU A 76 6.16 0.54 10.09
C GLU A 76 6.27 2.02 10.45
N ASP A 77 5.18 2.78 10.33
CA ASP A 77 5.09 4.14 10.83
C ASP A 77 3.91 4.28 11.80
N ASN A 78 3.97 5.24 12.71
CA ASN A 78 2.87 5.55 13.63
C ASN A 78 2.05 6.79 13.22
N GLY A 79 1.91 7.01 11.91
CA GLY A 79 1.17 8.15 11.35
C GLY A 79 -0.34 8.04 11.48
N GLY A 80 -1.05 8.86 10.70
CA GLY A 80 -2.52 8.90 10.73
C GLY A 80 -3.19 7.68 10.07
N GLY A 81 -2.42 6.89 9.32
CA GLY A 81 -2.90 5.78 8.52
C GLY A 81 -3.76 6.21 7.33
N MET A 82 -4.46 5.22 6.78
CA MET A 82 -5.40 5.34 5.67
C MET A 82 -6.75 4.77 6.08
N ASP A 83 -7.82 5.55 5.84
CA ASP A 83 -9.17 5.01 5.80
C ASP A 83 -9.35 4.10 4.57
N PRO A 84 -10.44 3.32 4.48
CA PRO A 84 -10.67 2.40 3.37
C PRO A 84 -10.54 3.04 2.00
N ASP A 85 -11.10 4.23 1.80
CA ASP A 85 -11.07 4.92 0.50
C ASP A 85 -9.65 5.37 0.15
N LYS A 86 -8.89 5.93 1.11
CA LYS A 86 -7.48 6.31 0.94
C LYS A 86 -6.61 5.09 0.64
N LEU A 87 -6.90 3.91 1.23
CA LEU A 87 -6.19 2.68 0.89
C LEU A 87 -6.52 2.20 -0.53
N ARG A 88 -7.81 2.18 -0.93
CA ARG A 88 -8.22 1.82 -2.31
C ARG A 88 -7.53 2.71 -3.34
N GLN A 89 -7.48 4.00 -3.05
CA GLN A 89 -6.77 5.01 -3.83
C GLN A 89 -5.26 4.75 -3.90
N CYS A 90 -4.62 4.44 -2.76
CA CYS A 90 -3.21 4.06 -2.68
C CYS A 90 -2.90 2.81 -3.52
N MET A 91 -3.84 1.88 -3.62
CA MET A 91 -3.71 0.65 -4.43
C MET A 91 -4.07 0.85 -5.92
N SER A 92 -4.78 1.92 -6.29
CA SER A 92 -5.20 2.21 -7.67
C SER A 92 -4.14 3.02 -8.45
N LEU A 93 -3.83 2.63 -9.69
CA LEU A 93 -2.82 3.29 -10.54
C LEU A 93 -3.28 4.69 -10.97
N GLY A 94 -2.36 5.66 -10.96
CA GLY A 94 -2.64 7.02 -11.45
C GLY A 94 -3.51 7.89 -10.53
N TYR A 95 -3.93 7.41 -9.35
CA TYR A 95 -4.58 8.26 -8.37
C TYR A 95 -3.59 8.88 -7.38
N SER A 96 -3.60 10.21 -7.29
CA SER A 96 -2.87 10.97 -6.27
C SER A 96 -3.75 12.08 -5.71
N ALA A 97 -4.23 11.92 -4.47
CA ALA A 97 -4.85 13.01 -3.72
C ALA A 97 -3.84 14.14 -3.39
N LYS A 98 -2.55 13.81 -3.38
CA LYS A 98 -1.42 14.71 -3.10
C LYS A 98 -1.09 15.66 -4.27
N SER A 99 -1.68 15.45 -5.45
CA SER A 99 -1.53 16.36 -6.61
C SER A 99 -2.12 17.77 -6.37
N LYS A 100 -2.94 17.95 -5.33
CA LYS A 100 -3.65 19.21 -5.02
C LYS A 100 -3.07 19.99 -3.84
N VAL A 101 -2.00 19.50 -3.19
CA VAL A 101 -1.40 20.14 -2.01
C VAL A 101 0.06 20.50 -2.33
N ALA A 102 0.38 21.80 -2.24
CA ALA A 102 1.76 22.25 -2.35
C ALA A 102 2.62 21.68 -1.20
N ASN A 103 3.85 21.26 -1.49
CA ASN A 103 4.85 20.70 -0.56
C ASN A 103 4.71 19.22 -0.12
N THR A 104 3.90 18.39 -0.78
CA THR A 104 4.00 16.92 -0.60
C THR A 104 4.86 16.29 -1.70
N ILE A 105 5.79 15.41 -1.32
CA ILE A 105 6.76 14.78 -2.24
C ILE A 105 6.04 13.81 -3.20
N GLY A 106 5.01 13.09 -2.72
CA GLY A 106 4.29 12.06 -3.47
C GLY A 106 3.27 12.58 -4.49
N GLN A 107 3.67 13.33 -5.51
CA GLN A 107 2.74 13.99 -6.44
C GLN A 107 2.10 13.05 -7.48
N TYR A 108 2.79 11.97 -7.88
CA TYR A 108 2.38 11.15 -9.03
C TYR A 108 1.49 9.94 -8.70
N GLY A 109 1.23 9.62 -7.43
CA GLY A 109 0.32 8.53 -7.04
C GLY A 109 0.79 7.10 -7.39
N ASN A 110 2.01 6.99 -7.93
CA ASN A 110 2.60 5.74 -8.37
C ASN A 110 3.79 5.28 -7.52
N GLY A 111 4.43 6.20 -6.77
CA GLY A 111 5.66 5.93 -6.01
C GLY A 111 5.57 4.75 -5.05
N PHE A 112 4.44 4.63 -4.36
CA PHE A 112 4.16 3.46 -3.52
C PHE A 112 4.30 2.14 -4.30
N LYS A 113 3.58 2.03 -5.42
CA LYS A 113 3.47 0.79 -6.20
C LYS A 113 4.78 0.47 -6.89
N THR A 114 5.43 1.47 -7.49
CA THR A 114 6.73 1.30 -8.16
C THR A 114 7.79 0.88 -7.15
N SER A 115 7.83 1.50 -5.97
CA SER A 115 8.79 1.20 -4.93
C SER A 115 8.59 -0.18 -4.33
N THR A 116 7.36 -0.54 -3.96
CA THR A 116 7.08 -1.88 -3.42
C THR A 116 7.38 -2.97 -4.45
N MET A 117 6.98 -2.79 -5.71
CA MET A 117 7.25 -3.76 -6.79
C MET A 117 8.73 -3.82 -7.18
N ARG A 118 9.52 -2.77 -6.87
CA ARG A 118 10.97 -2.77 -7.02
C ARG A 118 11.66 -3.58 -5.92
N LEU A 119 11.17 -3.50 -4.69
CA LEU A 119 11.74 -4.18 -3.52
C LEU A 119 11.30 -5.65 -3.40
N GLY A 120 10.13 -5.99 -3.93
CA GLY A 120 9.59 -7.35 -3.88
C GLY A 120 8.45 -7.58 -4.86
N ALA A 121 8.12 -8.85 -5.15
CA ALA A 121 7.01 -9.19 -6.04
C ALA A 121 5.63 -8.96 -5.38
N ASP A 122 5.58 -8.95 -4.05
CA ASP A 122 4.35 -8.94 -3.28
C ASP A 122 4.45 -7.99 -2.10
N VAL A 123 3.40 -7.20 -1.88
CA VAL A 123 3.25 -6.34 -0.70
C VAL A 123 1.87 -6.50 -0.08
N ILE A 124 1.85 -6.64 1.24
CA ILE A 124 0.64 -6.52 2.05
C ILE A 124 0.74 -5.26 2.91
N VAL A 125 -0.33 -4.47 2.89
CA VAL A 125 -0.46 -3.24 3.66
C VAL A 125 -1.51 -3.44 4.72
N PHE A 126 -1.16 -3.17 5.96
CA PHE A 126 -2.09 -3.01 7.07
C PHE A 126 -2.12 -1.54 7.44
N SER A 127 -3.32 -0.98 7.53
CA SER A 127 -3.51 0.42 7.90
C SER A 127 -4.56 0.53 8.99
N ARG A 128 -4.31 1.38 9.98
CA ARG A 128 -5.30 1.75 11.00
C ARG A 128 -5.47 3.26 11.04
N CYS A 129 -6.69 3.71 10.83
CA CYS A 129 -7.07 5.12 10.86
C CYS A 129 -8.03 5.37 12.02
N GLN A 130 -7.84 6.47 12.75
CA GLN A 130 -8.74 6.87 13.85
C GLN A 130 -10.15 7.24 13.39
N GLY A 131 -10.35 7.42 12.08
CA GLY A 131 -11.53 8.08 11.55
C GLY A 131 -11.41 9.59 11.69
N LYS A 132 -11.88 10.33 10.69
CA LYS A 132 -12.00 11.79 10.72
C LYS A 132 -13.49 12.14 10.63
N ASP A 133 -13.85 13.34 11.09
CA ASP A 133 -15.21 13.91 10.90
C ASP A 133 -16.35 13.02 11.43
N GLY A 134 -16.15 12.42 12.61
CA GLY A 134 -17.15 11.57 13.26
C GLY A 134 -17.26 10.15 12.69
N LYS A 135 -16.42 9.77 11.72
CA LYS A 135 -16.30 8.38 11.26
C LYS A 135 -15.65 7.50 12.33
N PHE A 136 -16.06 6.23 12.39
CA PHE A 136 -15.46 5.25 13.29
C PHE A 136 -14.00 4.94 12.91
N PRO A 137 -13.17 4.52 13.88
CA PRO A 137 -11.86 3.97 13.58
C PRO A 137 -11.97 2.77 12.65
N THR A 138 -11.10 2.74 11.65
CA THR A 138 -11.06 1.72 10.61
C THR A 138 -9.73 0.99 10.62
N GLN A 139 -9.77 -0.28 10.20
CA GLN A 139 -8.59 -1.05 9.88
C GLN A 139 -8.78 -1.64 8.49
N SER A 140 -7.74 -1.56 7.67
CA SER A 140 -7.81 -1.98 6.28
C SER A 140 -6.57 -2.80 5.93
N ILE A 141 -6.77 -3.84 5.14
CA ILE A 141 -5.72 -4.69 4.61
C ILE A 141 -5.81 -4.64 3.09
N GLY A 142 -4.69 -4.45 2.41
CA GLY A 142 -4.63 -4.53 0.95
C GLY A 142 -3.43 -5.34 0.49
N LEU A 143 -3.65 -6.18 -0.52
CA LEU A 143 -2.64 -7.08 -1.07
C LEU A 143 -2.38 -6.73 -2.54
N LEU A 144 -1.22 -6.16 -2.84
CA LEU A 144 -0.73 -5.99 -4.21
C LEU A 144 0.33 -7.06 -4.46
N SER A 145 -0.06 -8.14 -5.14
CA SER A 145 0.76 -9.34 -5.27
C SER A 145 0.87 -9.78 -6.73
N TYR A 146 2.06 -9.64 -7.32
CA TYR A 146 2.34 -10.18 -8.65
C TYR A 146 2.26 -11.70 -8.65
N THR A 147 2.72 -12.35 -7.58
CA THR A 147 2.69 -13.81 -7.44
C THR A 147 1.26 -14.33 -7.50
N PHE A 148 0.33 -13.72 -6.76
CA PHE A 148 -1.10 -14.05 -6.80
C PHE A 148 -1.70 -13.88 -8.20
N LEU A 149 -1.42 -12.75 -8.87
CA LEU A 149 -1.96 -12.46 -10.20
C LEU A 149 -1.47 -13.47 -11.23
N ARG A 150 -0.18 -13.81 -11.20
CA ARG A 150 0.43 -14.80 -12.10
C ARG A 150 -0.07 -16.21 -11.80
N SER A 151 -0.08 -16.63 -10.53
CA SER A 151 -0.44 -17.99 -10.14
C SER A 151 -1.91 -18.31 -10.38
N THR A 152 -2.78 -17.30 -10.37
CA THR A 152 -4.21 -17.44 -10.65
C THR A 152 -4.59 -17.09 -12.09
N GLY A 153 -3.60 -16.81 -12.96
CA GLY A 153 -3.82 -16.54 -14.38
C GLY A 153 -4.67 -15.29 -14.66
N LYS A 154 -4.58 -14.25 -13.81
CA LYS A 154 -5.34 -13.02 -14.06
C LYS A 154 -4.78 -12.25 -15.25
N GLU A 155 -5.67 -11.82 -16.14
CA GLU A 155 -5.32 -10.94 -17.25
C GLU A 155 -5.38 -9.45 -16.87
N ASP A 156 -6.04 -9.15 -15.75
CA ASP A 156 -6.19 -7.81 -15.18
C ASP A 156 -5.60 -7.75 -13.76
N ILE A 157 -5.06 -6.60 -13.36
CA ILE A 157 -4.65 -6.40 -11.97
C ILE A 157 -5.88 -6.30 -11.06
N VAL A 158 -5.93 -7.22 -10.12
CA VAL A 158 -6.93 -7.28 -9.06
C VAL A 158 -6.25 -7.22 -7.69
N VAL A 159 -6.70 -6.32 -6.83
CA VAL A 159 -6.17 -6.13 -5.47
C VAL A 159 -7.19 -6.62 -4.45
N PRO A 160 -6.95 -7.74 -3.75
CA PRO A 160 -7.74 -8.13 -2.58
C PRO A 160 -7.60 -7.07 -1.49
N MET A 161 -8.74 -6.56 -1.02
CA MET A 161 -8.82 -5.62 0.08
C MET A 161 -9.87 -6.02 1.08
N LEU A 162 -9.59 -5.73 2.34
CA LEU A 162 -10.40 -6.11 3.49
C LEU A 162 -10.49 -4.97 4.48
N ASP A 163 -11.72 -4.51 4.74
CA ASP A 163 -11.97 -3.40 5.65
C ASP A 163 -12.76 -3.83 6.88
N TYR A 164 -12.42 -3.21 8.01
CA TYR A 164 -13.02 -3.42 9.31
C TYR A 164 -13.36 -2.10 9.97
N GLU A 165 -14.59 -1.99 10.46
CA GLU A 165 -14.98 -0.93 11.41
C GLU A 165 -14.85 -1.44 12.85
N ARG A 166 -14.07 -0.73 13.68
CA ARG A 166 -13.93 -1.04 15.09
C ARG A 166 -14.97 -0.26 15.91
N LYS A 167 -16.08 -0.91 16.24
CA LYS A 167 -17.10 -0.39 17.19
C LYS A 167 -16.72 -0.80 18.62
N GLY A 168 -16.10 0.10 19.39
CA GLY A 168 -15.74 -0.14 20.80
C GLY A 168 -14.72 0.87 21.35
N ARG A 169 -14.80 1.14 22.68
CA ARG A 169 -14.09 2.21 23.42
C ARG A 169 -12.60 2.36 23.05
N ASN A 170 -12.18 3.63 23.01
CA ASN A 170 -10.80 4.12 23.00
C ASN A 170 -9.91 3.27 23.90
N GLY A 171 -9.15 2.36 23.30
CA GLY A 171 -8.20 1.50 23.98
C GLY A 171 -6.94 1.45 23.14
N ALA A 172 -5.82 1.84 23.77
CA ALA A 172 -4.47 1.98 23.27
C ALA A 172 -4.09 0.95 22.18
N GLY A 173 -4.46 1.25 20.94
CA GLY A 173 -4.03 0.52 19.77
C GLY A 173 -3.10 1.41 18.97
N TRP A 174 -2.06 0.84 18.38
CA TRP A 174 -1.23 1.56 17.43
C TRP A 174 -2.08 2.05 16.24
N TYR A 175 -1.84 3.30 15.86
CA TYR A 175 -2.36 3.96 14.67
C TYR A 175 -1.20 4.22 13.74
N GLY A 176 -1.41 4.06 12.43
CA GLY A 176 -0.33 4.11 11.47
C GLY A 176 -0.46 3.04 10.41
N LEU A 177 0.66 2.81 9.72
CA LEU A 177 0.74 1.91 8.59
C LEU A 177 1.90 0.91 8.75
N LEU A 178 1.60 -0.34 8.40
CA LEU A 178 2.51 -1.46 8.45
C LEU A 178 2.53 -2.10 7.07
N LEU A 179 3.69 -2.07 6.47
CA LEU A 179 4.02 -2.61 5.17
C LEU A 179 4.85 -3.87 5.37
N VAL A 180 4.39 -4.98 4.80
CA VAL A 180 5.20 -6.20 4.70
C VAL A 180 5.40 -6.51 3.24
N ILE A 181 6.65 -6.50 2.79
CA ILE A 181 7.04 -6.74 1.40
C ILE A 181 7.81 -8.05 1.35
N GLY A 182 7.33 -9.02 0.57
CA GLY A 182 8.07 -10.27 0.33
C GLY A 182 9.27 -10.01 -0.57
N ILE A 183 10.49 -10.23 -0.07
CA ILE A 183 11.74 -9.96 -0.81
C ILE A 183 12.06 -11.11 -1.79
N GLU A 184 11.09 -11.93 -2.18
CA GLU A 184 11.32 -12.86 -3.29
C GLU A 184 11.55 -12.02 -4.55
N MET A 185 12.84 -11.77 -4.85
CA MET A 185 13.29 -11.17 -6.08
C MET A 185 12.69 -11.98 -7.21
N TRP A 186 12.03 -11.28 -8.15
CA TRP A 186 11.50 -11.78 -9.41
C TRP A 186 12.31 -12.98 -9.93
N ARG A 187 11.92 -14.21 -9.56
CA ARG A 187 12.54 -15.40 -10.12
C ARG A 187 12.05 -15.46 -11.57
N GLN A 188 12.98 -15.20 -12.48
CA GLN A 188 12.79 -15.25 -13.93
C GLN A 188 12.34 -16.65 -14.34
#